data_AF-A0AAV0YMU6-F1
#
_entry.id   AF-A0AAV0YMU6-F1
#
_cell.length_a   1.000
_cell.length_b   1.000
_cell.length_c   1.000
_cell.angle_alpha   90.00
_cell.angle_beta   90.00
_cell.angle_gamma   90.00
#
_symmetry.space_group_name_H-M   'P 1'
#
loop_
_entity.id
_entity.type
_entity.pdbx_description
1 polymer ?
#
loop_
_entity_poly.entity_id
_entity_poly.type
_entity_poly.pdbx_seq_one_letter_code
_entity_poly.pdbx_strand_id
1 'polypeptide(L)'
;MFQHHRLRSLLYSQTPKFHLLRTIHLSFNPFSTATPDSSQQSFTLSYLTNTLGLSPQDALKASKRINFTTPLKPNSVITFFKTHGFSNPQIQSIILKSPKLLSSNPTNTILPKFQFLASKGASPSDIAATVSSDLRKAVEEIKELGFHPSKYNFCVALLAKRAISKSQWNAKVDALKSWGCSEDVILSAFKKQPNFMLRSPDKLNAVMRFWVQELGWDPSLPLAAPDLFGFSLEKRLIPRASVVSYIKGRMLASSGAWISCQNTFCCN
;
A
#
# COMPACT_ATOMS: atom_id res chain seq x y z
N MET A 1 14.83 -44.54 -5.07
CA MET A 1 14.72 -44.67 -6.53
C MET A 1 13.47 -43.91 -6.96
N PHE A 2 13.61 -42.61 -7.24
CA PHE A 2 12.51 -41.75 -7.72
C PHE A 2 12.98 -41.12 -9.03
N GLN A 3 12.23 -41.39 -10.09
CA GLN A 3 12.62 -41.01 -11.44
C GLN A 3 12.51 -39.51 -11.65
N HIS A 4 13.65 -38.90 -12.00
CA HIS A 4 13.70 -37.65 -12.72
C HIS A 4 13.28 -37.90 -14.17
N HIS A 5 12.15 -37.34 -14.62
CA HIS A 5 12.05 -36.92 -16.02
C HIS A 5 11.04 -35.77 -16.21
N ARG A 6 11.60 -34.65 -16.68
CA ARG A 6 11.09 -33.75 -17.71
C ARG A 6 9.65 -33.23 -17.57
N LEU A 7 9.55 -31.95 -17.21
CA LEU A 7 8.91 -30.95 -18.08
C LEU A 7 9.67 -29.61 -17.94
N ARG A 8 10.59 -29.39 -18.87
CA ARG A 8 11.16 -28.08 -19.21
C ARG A 8 10.55 -27.67 -20.55
N SER A 9 10.30 -26.37 -20.67
CA SER A 9 9.79 -25.60 -21.82
C SER A 9 8.29 -25.70 -22.11
N LEU A 10 7.57 -24.67 -21.68
CA LEU A 10 7.15 -23.56 -22.55
C LEU A 10 6.41 -22.54 -21.67
N LEU A 11 7.04 -21.37 -21.49
CA LEU A 11 6.45 -20.03 -21.38
C LEU A 11 7.52 -19.11 -20.81
N TYR A 12 8.35 -18.66 -21.75
CA TYR A 12 9.18 -17.48 -21.62
C TYR A 12 8.24 -16.28 -21.44
N SER A 13 8.13 -15.76 -20.22
CA SER A 13 7.63 -14.40 -19.99
C SER A 13 8.61 -13.68 -19.08
N GLN A 14 9.13 -12.58 -19.60
CA GLN A 14 10.09 -11.72 -18.93
C GLN A 14 9.45 -11.23 -17.62
N THR A 15 10.05 -11.57 -16.48
CA THR A 15 9.68 -10.95 -15.21
C THR A 15 10.33 -9.57 -15.17
N PRO A 16 9.56 -8.46 -15.05
CA PRO A 16 10.18 -7.18 -14.79
C PRO A 16 10.80 -7.23 -13.39
N LYS A 17 12.10 -6.96 -13.32
CA LYS A 17 12.82 -6.74 -12.08
C LYS A 17 12.16 -5.56 -11.36
N PHE A 18 11.41 -5.81 -10.29
CA PHE A 18 10.97 -4.77 -9.36
C PHE A 18 12.15 -4.31 -8.50
N HIS A 19 13.10 -3.60 -9.13
CA HIS A 19 13.81 -2.55 -8.45
C HIS A 19 12.89 -1.33 -8.50
N LEU A 20 12.41 -0.84 -7.34
CA LEU A 20 12.05 0.57 -7.09
C LEU A 20 11.27 0.67 -5.76
N LEU A 21 12.01 0.88 -4.68
CA LEU A 21 11.59 1.83 -3.64
C LEU A 21 12.71 2.86 -3.49
N ARG A 22 12.99 3.57 -4.59
CA ARG A 22 13.66 4.88 -4.51
C ARG A 22 12.56 5.93 -4.31
N THR A 23 12.45 6.36 -3.06
CA THR A 23 12.28 7.75 -2.67
C THR A 23 11.12 8.52 -3.31
N ILE A 24 9.93 8.44 -2.70
CA ILE A 24 9.00 9.57 -2.74
C ILE A 24 9.50 10.57 -1.70
N HIS A 25 10.38 11.48 -2.11
CA HIS A 25 10.74 12.63 -1.29
C HIS A 25 9.52 13.58 -1.30
N LEU A 26 8.69 13.52 -0.26
CA LEU A 26 7.78 14.61 0.04
C LEU A 26 8.66 15.76 0.53
N SER A 27 8.98 16.68 -0.38
CA SER A 27 9.69 17.91 -0.08
C SER A 27 8.89 18.71 0.96
N PHE A 28 9.28 18.62 2.22
CA PHE A 28 8.95 19.59 3.25
C PHE A 28 9.82 20.82 3.00
N ASN A 29 9.28 21.83 2.31
CA ASN A 29 9.93 23.14 2.29
C ASN A 29 9.61 23.91 3.58
N PRO A 30 10.61 24.56 4.21
CA PRO A 30 10.41 25.35 5.41
C PRO A 30 9.50 26.55 5.18
N PHE A 31 8.88 26.99 6.27
CA PHE A 31 7.98 28.13 6.33
C PHE A 31 8.64 29.42 5.81
N SER A 32 7.99 30.08 4.86
CA SER A 32 8.24 31.49 4.56
C SER A 32 7.34 32.30 5.49
N THR A 33 7.93 33.03 6.44
CA THR A 33 7.24 33.93 7.35
C THR A 33 7.06 35.29 6.69
N ALA A 34 5.87 35.53 6.14
CA ALA A 34 5.37 36.87 5.89
C ALA A 34 3.97 36.96 6.52
N THR A 35 3.80 37.83 7.50
CA THR A 35 2.50 38.11 8.14
C THR A 35 1.59 38.81 7.14
N PRO A 36 0.43 38.23 6.78
CA PRO A 36 -0.45 38.84 5.80
C PRO A 36 -1.37 39.90 6.43
N ASP A 37 -1.65 40.95 5.66
CA ASP A 37 -2.62 42.01 5.98
C ASP A 37 -4.05 41.45 6.17
N SER A 38 -4.83 42.02 7.09
CA SER A 38 -6.13 41.49 7.53
C SER A 38 -7.16 41.44 6.40
N SER A 39 -7.04 42.37 5.43
CA SER A 39 -7.88 42.50 4.24
C SER A 39 -7.76 41.29 3.30
N GLN A 40 -6.57 40.72 3.14
CA GLN A 40 -6.30 39.63 2.21
C GLN A 40 -6.76 38.27 2.77
N GLN A 41 -6.67 38.10 4.10
CA GLN A 41 -7.26 36.94 4.76
C GLN A 41 -8.79 36.93 4.63
N SER A 42 -9.43 38.11 4.65
CA SER A 42 -10.87 38.26 4.47
C SER A 42 -11.33 37.79 3.08
N PHE A 43 -10.63 38.19 2.01
CA PHE A 43 -10.94 37.73 0.66
C PHE A 43 -10.76 36.21 0.52
N THR A 44 -9.62 35.68 0.97
CA THR A 44 -9.33 34.25 0.89
C THR A 44 -10.38 33.42 1.64
N LEU A 45 -10.75 33.84 2.85
CA LEU A 45 -11.77 33.20 3.66
C LEU A 45 -13.14 33.22 2.98
N SER A 46 -13.55 34.37 2.44
CA SER A 46 -14.80 34.52 1.69
C SER A 46 -14.85 33.62 0.46
N TYR A 47 -13.77 33.55 -0.31
CA TYR A 47 -13.68 32.68 -1.49
C TYR A 47 -13.81 31.20 -1.11
N LEU A 48 -13.07 30.76 -0.08
CA LEU A 48 -13.09 29.37 0.40
C LEU A 48 -14.49 28.96 0.90
N THR A 49 -15.22 29.88 1.53
CA THR A 49 -16.54 29.62 2.11
C THR A 49 -17.63 29.68 1.03
N ASN A 50 -17.69 30.78 0.27
CA ASN A 50 -18.77 31.07 -0.66
C ASN A 50 -18.62 30.37 -2.02
N THR A 51 -17.40 30.28 -2.55
CA THR A 51 -17.16 29.70 -3.90
C THR A 51 -16.86 28.20 -3.82
N LEU A 52 -16.07 27.79 -2.83
CA LEU A 52 -15.70 26.38 -2.66
C LEU A 52 -16.68 25.62 -1.76
N GLY A 53 -17.59 26.30 -1.04
CA GLY A 53 -18.60 25.67 -0.19
C GLY A 53 -18.02 24.98 1.05
N LEU A 54 -16.89 25.46 1.57
CA LEU A 54 -16.27 24.92 2.78
C LEU A 54 -17.01 25.40 4.03
N SER A 55 -16.96 24.58 5.10
CA SER A 55 -17.45 25.02 6.41
C SER A 55 -16.64 26.25 6.89
N PRO A 56 -17.25 27.18 7.66
CA PRO A 56 -16.53 28.35 8.15
C PRO A 56 -15.26 28.00 8.95
N GLN A 57 -15.30 26.90 9.71
CA GLN A 57 -14.16 26.40 10.48
C GLN A 57 -13.03 25.88 9.59
N ASP A 58 -13.38 25.12 8.56
CA ASP A 58 -12.41 24.57 7.62
C ASP A 58 -11.80 25.65 6.71
N ALA A 59 -12.62 26.61 6.29
CA ALA A 59 -12.19 27.77 5.52
C ALA A 59 -11.20 28.62 6.34
N LEU A 60 -11.47 28.86 7.63
CA LEU A 60 -10.56 29.57 8.53
C LEU A 60 -9.24 28.84 8.74
N LYS A 61 -9.29 27.50 8.86
CA LYS A 61 -8.07 26.69 8.99
C LYS A 61 -7.22 26.74 7.71
N ALA A 62 -7.87 26.72 6.54
CA ALA A 62 -7.19 26.78 5.25
C ALA A 62 -6.62 28.18 4.97
N SER A 63 -7.34 29.26 5.28
CA SER A 63 -6.90 30.65 5.08
C SER A 63 -5.66 31.02 5.91
N LYS A 64 -5.42 30.34 7.04
CA LYS A 64 -4.15 30.47 7.78
C LYS A 64 -2.93 29.92 7.02
N ARG A 65 -3.14 29.05 6.04
CA ARG A 65 -2.07 28.33 5.31
C ARG A 65 -1.88 28.83 3.88
N ILE A 66 -2.83 29.63 3.37
CA ILE A 66 -2.79 30.19 2.02
C ILE A 66 -3.43 31.57 2.03
N ASN A 67 -2.91 32.46 1.20
CA ASN A 67 -3.49 33.76 0.96
C ASN A 67 -3.36 34.09 -0.53
N PHE A 68 -4.43 34.63 -1.12
CA PHE A 68 -4.44 35.14 -2.48
C PHE A 68 -5.46 36.29 -2.59
N THR A 69 -5.20 37.23 -3.50
CA THR A 69 -6.05 38.41 -3.72
C THR A 69 -6.94 38.28 -4.95
N THR A 70 -6.68 37.30 -5.81
CA THR A 70 -7.43 37.09 -7.05
C THR A 70 -7.92 35.66 -7.16
N PRO A 71 -9.10 35.43 -7.76
CA PRO A 71 -9.64 34.08 -7.93
C PRO A 71 -9.05 33.35 -9.13
N LEU A 72 -8.20 33.99 -9.95
CA LEU A 72 -7.67 33.43 -11.21
C LEU A 72 -6.95 32.09 -11.02
N LYS A 73 -5.97 32.04 -10.11
CA LYS A 73 -5.21 30.80 -9.82
C LYS A 73 -6.08 29.74 -9.14
N PRO A 74 -6.84 30.06 -8.06
CA PRO A 74 -7.79 29.13 -7.47
C PRO A 74 -8.79 28.54 -8.47
N ASN A 75 -9.38 29.37 -9.34
CA ASN A 75 -10.32 28.94 -10.37
C ASN A 75 -9.64 28.01 -11.37
N SER A 76 -8.42 28.32 -11.83
CA SER A 76 -7.67 27.45 -12.73
C SER A 76 -7.47 26.05 -12.14
N VAL A 77 -7.12 25.96 -10.85
CA VAL A 77 -6.94 24.68 -10.14
C VAL A 77 -8.27 23.92 -10.03
N ILE A 78 -9.35 24.59 -9.62
CA ILE A 78 -10.68 23.97 -9.49
C ILE A 78 -11.17 23.46 -10.85
N THR A 79 -11.07 24.29 -11.89
CA THR A 79 -11.44 23.92 -13.26
C THR A 79 -10.63 22.73 -13.73
N PHE A 80 -9.31 22.71 -13.51
CA PHE A 80 -8.46 21.58 -13.86
C PHE A 80 -8.97 20.27 -13.25
N PHE A 81 -9.27 20.24 -11.95
CA PHE A 81 -9.78 19.04 -11.30
C PHE A 81 -11.15 18.61 -11.84
N LYS A 82 -12.06 19.57 -12.07
CA LYS A 82 -13.37 19.27 -12.68
C LYS A 82 -13.23 18.65 -14.08
N THR A 83 -12.36 19.22 -14.92
CA THR A 83 -12.09 18.68 -16.27
C THR A 83 -11.48 17.27 -16.22
N HIS A 84 -10.79 16.91 -15.15
CA HIS A 84 -10.25 15.56 -14.93
C HIS A 84 -11.21 14.64 -14.15
N GLY A 85 -12.49 14.99 -14.04
CA GLY A 85 -13.54 14.12 -13.49
C GLY A 85 -13.65 14.08 -11.97
N PHE A 86 -13.03 15.03 -11.25
CA PHE A 86 -13.17 15.11 -9.80
C PHE A 86 -14.48 15.78 -9.40
N SER A 87 -15.15 15.23 -8.39
CA SER A 87 -16.37 15.81 -7.81
C SER A 87 -16.07 16.98 -6.88
N ASN A 88 -17.04 17.88 -6.66
CA ASN A 88 -16.86 19.01 -5.74
C ASN A 88 -16.41 18.58 -4.33
N PRO A 89 -16.99 17.55 -3.68
CA PRO A 89 -16.52 17.07 -2.38
C PRO A 89 -15.07 16.56 -2.39
N GLN A 90 -14.67 15.90 -3.49
CA GLN A 90 -13.30 15.44 -3.69
C GLN A 90 -12.34 16.63 -3.79
N ILE A 91 -12.70 17.67 -4.54
CA ILE A 91 -11.93 18.90 -4.67
C ILE A 91 -11.80 19.60 -3.32
N GLN A 92 -12.89 19.76 -2.58
CA GLN A 92 -12.88 20.32 -1.23
C GLN A 92 -11.91 19.57 -0.32
N SER A 93 -11.97 18.23 -0.30
CA SER A 93 -11.06 17.40 0.50
C SER A 93 -9.58 17.62 0.15
N ILE A 94 -9.26 17.75 -1.14
CA ILE A 94 -7.89 18.01 -1.63
C ILE A 94 -7.41 19.38 -1.14
N ILE A 95 -8.24 20.43 -1.31
CA ILE A 95 -7.90 21.79 -0.92
C ILE A 95 -7.71 21.91 0.60
N LEU A 96 -8.54 21.25 1.41
CA LEU A 96 -8.37 21.25 2.86
C LEU A 96 -7.05 20.62 3.32
N LYS A 97 -6.62 19.55 2.64
CA LYS A 97 -5.33 18.89 2.94
C LYS A 97 -4.16 19.76 2.53
N SER A 98 -4.22 20.37 1.35
CA SER A 98 -3.15 21.20 0.79
C SER A 98 -3.67 22.52 0.20
N PRO A 99 -3.95 23.53 1.05
CA PRO A 99 -4.47 24.83 0.60
C PRO A 99 -3.52 25.55 -0.38
N LYS A 100 -2.21 25.34 -0.26
CA LYS A 100 -1.19 25.88 -1.16
C LYS A 100 -1.36 25.48 -2.63
N LEU A 101 -2.13 24.43 -2.90
CA LEU A 101 -2.43 23.99 -4.26
C LEU A 101 -3.17 25.08 -5.06
N LEU A 102 -4.00 25.90 -4.40
CA LEU A 102 -4.74 27.00 -5.05
C LEU A 102 -3.84 28.09 -5.66
N SER A 103 -2.58 28.17 -5.24
CA SER A 103 -1.61 29.12 -5.79
C SER A 103 -0.69 28.51 -6.84
N SER A 104 -0.84 27.21 -7.14
CA SER A 104 -0.02 26.48 -8.11
C SER A 104 -0.58 26.57 -9.53
N ASN A 105 0.27 26.30 -10.53
CA ASN A 105 -0.17 26.08 -11.90
C ASN A 105 -0.47 24.58 -12.10
N PRO A 106 -1.74 24.18 -12.26
CA PRO A 106 -2.10 22.76 -12.29
C PRO A 106 -1.54 22.03 -13.52
N THR A 107 -1.43 22.72 -14.67
CA THR A 107 -0.87 22.18 -15.91
C THR A 107 0.62 21.86 -15.77
N ASN A 108 1.39 22.68 -15.07
CA ASN A 108 2.83 22.45 -14.93
C ASN A 108 3.19 21.58 -13.72
N THR A 109 2.32 21.51 -12.71
CA THR A 109 2.67 20.86 -11.42
C THR A 109 1.90 19.57 -11.13
N ILE A 110 0.64 19.47 -11.54
CA ILE A 110 -0.26 18.34 -11.24
C ILE A 110 -0.37 17.41 -12.45
N LEU A 111 -0.55 17.97 -13.64
CA LEU A 111 -0.71 17.19 -14.88
C LEU A 111 0.45 16.19 -15.13
N PRO A 112 1.74 16.55 -14.94
CA PRO A 112 2.82 15.58 -15.15
C PRO A 112 2.73 14.38 -14.21
N LYS A 113 2.19 14.58 -12.99
CA LYS A 113 2.00 13.50 -12.01
C LYS A 113 0.83 12.60 -12.40
N PHE A 114 -0.25 13.16 -12.94
CA PHE A 114 -1.38 12.38 -13.45
C PHE A 114 -0.96 11.56 -14.67
N GLN A 115 -0.22 12.16 -15.60
CA GLN A 115 0.33 11.47 -16.76
C GLN A 115 1.31 10.36 -16.35
N PHE A 116 2.16 10.62 -15.36
CA PHE A 116 3.04 9.59 -14.80
C PHE A 116 2.24 8.41 -14.24
N LEU A 117 1.21 8.66 -13.42
CA LEU A 117 0.37 7.59 -12.86
C LEU A 117 -0.37 6.81 -13.96
N ALA A 118 -0.93 7.51 -14.95
CA ALA A 118 -1.56 6.89 -16.11
C ALA A 118 -0.57 6.00 -16.91
N SER A 119 0.67 6.47 -17.09
CA SER A 119 1.74 5.70 -17.75
C SER A 119 2.13 4.41 -16.99
N LYS A 120 1.78 4.32 -15.70
CA LYS A 120 1.96 3.13 -14.86
C LYS A 120 0.71 2.26 -14.77
N GLY A 121 -0.32 2.56 -15.57
CA GLY A 121 -1.56 1.78 -15.66
C GLY A 121 -2.65 2.19 -14.68
N ALA A 122 -2.52 3.33 -13.99
CA ALA A 122 -3.60 3.83 -13.14
C ALA A 122 -4.75 4.38 -13.98
N SER A 123 -5.98 3.94 -13.70
CA SER A 123 -7.18 4.52 -14.32
C SER A 123 -7.46 5.94 -13.79
N PRO A 124 -8.25 6.77 -14.49
CA PRO A 124 -8.68 8.07 -13.99
C PRO A 124 -9.36 7.99 -12.60
N SER A 125 -10.15 6.93 -12.37
CA SER A 125 -10.75 6.65 -11.06
C SER A 125 -9.73 6.32 -9.98
N ASP A 126 -8.67 5.56 -10.31
CA ASP A 126 -7.59 5.27 -9.35
C ASP A 126 -6.81 6.53 -8.97
N ILE A 127 -6.56 7.40 -9.94
CA ILE A 127 -5.90 8.70 -9.71
C ILE A 127 -6.78 9.57 -8.81
N ALA A 128 -8.07 9.69 -9.11
CA ALA A 128 -9.01 10.46 -8.30
C ALA A 128 -9.11 9.91 -6.86
N ALA A 129 -9.26 8.60 -6.71
CA ALA A 129 -9.26 7.95 -5.40
C ALA A 129 -7.95 8.20 -4.65
N THR A 130 -6.80 8.09 -5.31
CA THR A 130 -5.49 8.29 -4.68
C THR A 130 -5.32 9.73 -4.18
N VAL A 131 -5.70 10.71 -4.99
CA VAL A 131 -5.53 12.14 -4.71
C VAL A 131 -6.56 12.65 -3.69
N SER A 132 -7.81 12.18 -3.78
CA SER A 132 -8.89 12.57 -2.87
C SER A 132 -8.96 11.75 -1.59
N SER A 133 -8.37 10.55 -1.56
CA SER A 133 -8.46 9.62 -0.42
C SER A 133 -8.12 10.32 0.89
N ASP A 134 -9.01 10.17 1.86
CA ASP A 134 -8.73 10.59 3.22
C ASP A 134 -7.74 9.63 3.85
N LEU A 135 -6.46 10.02 3.78
CA LEU A 135 -5.39 9.32 4.47
C LEU A 135 -5.71 9.20 5.96
N ARG A 136 -6.48 10.13 6.55
CA ARG A 136 -6.88 10.08 7.95
C ARG A 136 -7.64 8.81 8.26
N LYS A 137 -8.66 8.44 7.47
CA LYS A 137 -9.44 7.21 7.72
C LYS A 137 -8.55 5.97 7.69
N ALA A 138 -7.67 5.86 6.68
CA ALA A 138 -6.73 4.75 6.60
C ALA A 138 -5.70 4.76 7.75
N VAL A 139 -5.24 5.94 8.18
CA VAL A 139 -4.33 6.10 9.31
C VAL A 139 -4.99 5.70 10.62
N GLU A 140 -6.23 6.12 10.87
CA GLU A 140 -6.96 5.73 12.09
C GLU A 140 -7.27 4.23 12.09
N GLU A 141 -7.72 3.65 10.96
CA GLU A 141 -7.92 2.19 10.83
C GLU A 141 -6.63 1.41 11.12
N ILE A 142 -5.49 1.85 10.57
CA ILE A 142 -4.19 1.22 10.83
C ILE A 142 -3.77 1.35 12.31
N LYS A 143 -4.07 2.47 12.98
CA LYS A 143 -3.84 2.61 14.43
C LYS A 143 -4.75 1.70 15.25
N GLU A 144 -6.02 1.60 14.90
CA GLU A 144 -7.01 0.71 15.54
C GLU A 144 -6.60 -0.77 15.41
N LEU A 145 -6.00 -1.15 14.28
CA LEU A 145 -5.38 -2.48 14.09
C LEU A 145 -4.13 -2.70 14.96
N GLY A 146 -3.65 -1.68 15.66
CA GLY A 146 -2.53 -1.75 16.61
C GLY A 146 -1.16 -1.50 15.98
N PHE A 147 -1.08 -0.84 14.84
CA PHE A 147 0.21 -0.42 14.28
C PHE A 147 0.66 0.91 14.91
N HIS A 148 1.90 0.94 15.39
CA HIS A 148 2.51 2.18 15.89
C HIS A 148 3.05 3.05 14.74
N PRO A 149 2.66 4.34 14.63
CA PRO A 149 3.08 5.23 13.54
C PRO A 149 4.59 5.38 13.32
N SER A 150 5.40 5.11 14.35
CA SER A 150 6.86 5.19 14.29
C SER A 150 7.55 3.96 13.70
N LYS A 151 6.82 2.86 13.48
CA LYS A 151 7.39 1.60 12.97
C LYS A 151 7.25 1.51 11.46
N TYR A 152 8.25 0.91 10.80
CA TYR A 152 8.21 0.73 9.34
C TYR A 152 6.96 -0.03 8.86
N ASN A 153 6.49 -1.00 9.65
CA ASN A 153 5.27 -1.76 9.38
C ASN A 153 4.04 -0.86 9.23
N PHE A 154 3.98 0.27 9.92
CA PHE A 154 2.88 1.23 9.74
C PHE A 154 2.83 1.76 8.31
N CYS A 155 3.98 2.19 7.76
CA CYS A 155 4.07 2.68 6.39
C CYS A 155 3.67 1.59 5.38
N VAL A 156 4.13 0.35 5.59
CA VAL A 156 3.80 -0.79 4.70
C VAL A 156 2.32 -1.15 4.80
N ALA A 157 1.74 -1.18 5.99
CA ALA A 157 0.32 -1.46 6.18
C ALA A 157 -0.57 -0.38 5.56
N LEU A 158 -0.19 0.89 5.70
CA LEU A 158 -0.84 2.02 5.05
C LEU A 158 -0.79 1.90 3.53
N LEU A 159 0.38 1.54 2.97
CA LEU A 159 0.52 1.26 1.54
C LEU A 159 -0.37 0.10 1.10
N ALA A 160 -0.43 -1.00 1.86
CA ALA A 160 -1.29 -2.14 1.57
C ALA A 160 -2.78 -1.75 1.54
N LYS A 161 -3.27 -1.03 2.56
CA LYS A 161 -4.67 -0.56 2.61
C LYS A 161 -5.02 0.43 1.51
N ARG A 162 -4.04 1.20 1.01
CA ARG A 162 -4.25 2.14 -0.10
C ARG A 162 -4.20 1.46 -1.47
N ALA A 163 -3.29 0.51 -1.64
CA ALA A 163 -3.04 -0.13 -2.93
C ALA A 163 -4.04 -1.25 -3.25
N ILE A 164 -4.66 -1.84 -2.23
CA ILE A 164 -5.53 -3.00 -2.37
C ILE A 164 -6.98 -2.58 -2.14
N SER A 165 -7.85 -2.85 -3.12
CA SER A 165 -9.30 -2.63 -2.95
C SER A 165 -9.90 -3.60 -1.94
N LYS A 166 -11.09 -3.27 -1.40
CA LYS A 166 -11.80 -4.16 -0.46
C LYS A 166 -12.05 -5.55 -1.05
N SER A 167 -12.43 -5.64 -2.33
CA SER A 167 -12.65 -6.93 -3.00
C SER A 167 -11.35 -7.72 -3.18
N GLN A 168 -10.25 -7.05 -3.56
CA GLN A 168 -8.94 -7.67 -3.67
C GLN A 168 -8.38 -8.12 -2.31
N TRP A 169 -8.71 -7.42 -1.22
CA TRP A 169 -8.37 -7.81 0.14
C TRP A 169 -9.11 -9.08 0.52
N ASN A 170 -10.44 -9.09 0.36
CA ASN A 170 -11.28 -10.24 0.67
C ASN A 170 -10.86 -11.48 -0.13
N ALA A 171 -10.58 -11.36 -1.42
CA ALA A 171 -10.11 -12.49 -2.23
C ALA A 171 -8.80 -13.11 -1.70
N LYS A 172 -7.90 -12.33 -1.10
CA LYS A 172 -6.67 -12.85 -0.46
C LYS A 172 -6.98 -13.53 0.86
N VAL A 173 -7.88 -12.95 1.67
CA VAL A 173 -8.33 -13.55 2.93
C VAL A 173 -9.05 -14.87 2.66
N ASP A 174 -9.95 -14.92 1.68
CA ASP A 174 -10.69 -16.11 1.28
C ASP A 174 -9.76 -17.21 0.75
N ALA A 175 -8.74 -16.83 -0.05
CA ALA A 175 -7.71 -17.76 -0.47
C ALA A 175 -7.01 -18.41 0.74
N LEU A 176 -6.60 -17.63 1.74
CA LEU A 176 -5.97 -18.18 2.95
C LEU A 176 -6.95 -19.00 3.81
N LYS A 177 -8.20 -18.55 3.94
CA LYS A 177 -9.25 -19.31 4.64
C LYS A 177 -9.53 -20.66 3.99
N SER A 178 -9.43 -20.77 2.66
CA SER A 178 -9.59 -22.04 1.95
C SER A 178 -8.54 -23.10 2.32
N TRP A 179 -7.41 -22.70 2.90
CA TRP A 179 -6.39 -23.59 3.46
C TRP A 179 -6.62 -23.92 4.95
N GLY A 180 -7.74 -23.49 5.54
CA GLY A 180 -8.07 -23.73 6.95
C GLY A 180 -7.52 -22.67 7.91
N CYS A 181 -6.94 -21.57 7.41
CA CYS A 181 -6.46 -20.49 8.27
C CYS A 181 -7.63 -19.67 8.81
N SER A 182 -7.65 -19.43 10.12
CA SER A 182 -8.63 -18.54 10.74
C SER A 182 -8.30 -17.06 10.48
N GLU A 183 -9.30 -16.19 10.59
CA GLU A 183 -9.14 -14.76 10.31
C GLU A 183 -8.20 -14.06 11.31
N ASP A 184 -8.19 -14.48 12.56
CA ASP A 184 -7.28 -13.98 13.59
C ASP A 184 -5.81 -14.30 13.27
N VAL A 185 -5.51 -15.50 12.75
CA VAL A 185 -4.16 -15.88 12.33
C VAL A 185 -3.71 -15.02 11.15
N ILE A 186 -4.60 -14.77 10.18
CA ILE A 186 -4.32 -13.90 9.03
C ILE A 186 -4.06 -12.45 9.48
N LEU A 187 -4.87 -11.93 10.40
CA LEU A 187 -4.68 -10.58 10.95
C LEU A 187 -3.39 -10.47 11.76
N SER A 188 -3.05 -11.49 12.55
CA SER A 188 -1.78 -11.57 13.30
C SER A 188 -0.58 -11.56 12.36
N ALA A 189 -0.63 -12.37 11.29
CA ALA A 189 0.37 -12.36 10.22
C ALA A 189 0.49 -10.97 9.58
N PHE A 190 -0.64 -10.32 9.27
CA PHE A 190 -0.64 -8.98 8.68
C PHE A 190 0.01 -7.95 9.60
N LYS A 191 -0.23 -8.01 10.91
CA LYS A 191 0.43 -7.13 11.90
C LYS A 191 1.94 -7.35 11.98
N LYS A 192 2.37 -8.61 11.90
CA LYS A 192 3.81 -8.96 11.91
C LYS A 192 4.51 -8.46 10.66
N GLN A 193 3.92 -8.70 9.49
CA GLN A 193 4.53 -8.35 8.21
C GLN A 193 3.48 -7.98 7.15
N PRO A 194 3.07 -6.70 7.05
CA PRO A 194 1.98 -6.30 6.16
C PRO A 194 2.26 -6.55 4.67
N ASN A 195 3.54 -6.65 4.29
CA ASN A 195 4.01 -6.74 2.92
C ASN A 195 3.50 -7.98 2.16
N PHE A 196 3.18 -9.10 2.85
CA PHE A 196 2.70 -10.28 2.14
C PHE A 196 1.31 -10.07 1.51
N MET A 197 0.48 -9.18 2.07
CA MET A 197 -0.83 -8.87 1.51
C MET A 197 -0.75 -8.10 0.19
N LEU A 198 0.42 -7.55 -0.16
CA LEU A 198 0.67 -6.94 -1.47
C LEU A 198 0.92 -7.98 -2.58
N ARG A 199 0.99 -9.28 -2.25
CA ARG A 199 1.13 -10.37 -3.23
C ARG A 199 -0.22 -10.77 -3.82
N SER A 200 -0.21 -11.41 -4.99
CA SER A 200 -1.43 -11.92 -5.61
C SER A 200 -2.00 -13.11 -4.84
N PRO A 201 -3.32 -13.36 -4.89
CA PRO A 201 -3.92 -14.59 -4.35
C PRO A 201 -3.23 -15.85 -4.88
N ASP A 202 -2.87 -15.88 -6.17
CA ASP A 202 -2.14 -17.00 -6.79
C ASP A 202 -0.78 -17.23 -6.13
N LYS A 203 -0.07 -16.16 -5.79
CA LYS A 203 1.21 -16.25 -5.08
C LYS A 203 1.02 -16.80 -3.66
N LEU A 204 -0.04 -16.41 -2.95
CA LEU A 204 -0.38 -16.96 -1.64
C LEU A 204 -0.67 -18.46 -1.75
N ASN A 205 -1.54 -18.85 -2.69
CA ASN A 205 -1.90 -20.24 -2.93
C ASN A 205 -0.70 -21.11 -3.34
N ALA A 206 0.20 -20.59 -4.18
CA ALA A 206 1.38 -21.35 -4.59
C ALA A 206 2.34 -21.62 -3.42
N VAL A 207 2.49 -20.67 -2.49
CA VAL A 207 3.30 -20.85 -1.28
C VAL A 207 2.61 -21.80 -0.30
N MET A 208 1.29 -21.67 -0.10
CA MET A 208 0.52 -22.60 0.74
C MET A 208 0.57 -24.03 0.21
N ARG A 209 0.35 -24.24 -1.09
CA ARG A 209 0.47 -25.55 -1.74
C ARG A 209 1.83 -26.19 -1.47
N PHE A 210 2.91 -25.44 -1.67
CA PHE A 210 4.25 -25.95 -1.47
C PHE A 210 4.49 -26.42 -0.02
N TRP A 211 4.20 -25.58 0.98
CA TRP A 211 4.50 -25.92 2.38
C TRP A 211 3.48 -26.88 3.00
N VAL A 212 2.19 -26.66 2.77
CA VAL A 212 1.11 -27.44 3.38
C VAL A 212 0.92 -28.76 2.65
N GLN A 213 0.75 -28.72 1.32
CA GLN A 213 0.41 -29.92 0.55
C GLN A 213 1.63 -30.79 0.25
N GLU A 214 2.78 -30.21 -0.15
CA GLU A 214 3.95 -31.02 -0.52
C GLU A 214 4.81 -31.42 0.69
N LEU A 215 4.88 -30.57 1.73
CA LEU A 215 5.73 -30.80 2.90
C LEU A 215 4.95 -31.13 4.18
N GLY A 216 3.61 -31.13 4.12
CA GLY A 216 2.75 -31.53 5.23
C GLY A 216 2.76 -30.57 6.42
N TRP A 217 3.07 -29.29 6.20
CA TRP A 217 3.06 -28.30 7.29
C TRP A 217 1.65 -27.94 7.70
N ASP A 218 1.49 -27.59 8.99
CA ASP A 218 0.26 -26.98 9.45
C ASP A 218 0.02 -25.63 8.72
N PRO A 219 -1.21 -25.34 8.23
CA PRO A 219 -1.52 -24.12 7.48
C PRO A 219 -1.22 -22.81 8.23
N SER A 220 -1.17 -22.82 9.57
CA SER A 220 -0.84 -21.62 10.35
C SER A 220 0.67 -21.31 10.34
N LEU A 221 1.54 -22.29 10.09
CA LEU A 221 3.00 -22.10 10.14
C LEU A 221 3.54 -21.15 9.07
N PRO A 222 3.13 -21.22 7.78
CA PRO A 222 3.51 -20.20 6.81
C PRO A 222 3.07 -18.78 7.20
N LEU A 223 1.95 -18.63 7.90
CA LEU A 223 1.46 -17.34 8.39
C LEU A 223 2.16 -16.88 9.68
N ALA A 224 2.78 -17.80 10.44
CA ALA A 224 3.66 -17.44 11.53
C ALA A 224 4.95 -16.73 11.04
N ALA A 225 5.34 -16.99 9.78
CA ALA A 225 6.49 -16.38 9.09
C ALA A 225 6.09 -15.80 7.71
N PRO A 226 5.36 -14.66 7.67
CA PRO A 226 4.75 -14.19 6.42
C PRO A 226 5.74 -13.74 5.33
N ASP A 227 7.03 -13.56 5.66
CA ASP A 227 8.08 -13.27 4.68
C ASP A 227 8.23 -14.37 3.61
N LEU A 228 7.83 -15.61 3.94
CA LEU A 228 7.82 -16.72 3.00
C LEU A 228 7.03 -16.40 1.72
N PHE A 229 5.92 -15.67 1.84
CA PHE A 229 5.10 -15.25 0.71
C PHE A 229 5.81 -14.22 -0.20
N GLY A 230 6.82 -13.53 0.31
CA GLY A 230 7.64 -12.58 -0.43
C GLY A 230 8.75 -13.22 -1.27
N PHE A 231 9.18 -14.45 -0.94
CA PHE A 231 10.29 -15.11 -1.61
C PHE A 231 9.88 -15.83 -2.90
N SER A 232 10.83 -15.98 -3.84
CA SER A 232 10.64 -16.80 -5.04
C SER A 232 10.55 -18.28 -4.65
N LEU A 233 9.53 -18.98 -5.17
CA LEU A 233 9.35 -20.41 -4.96
C LEU A 233 10.54 -21.18 -5.54
N GLU A 234 10.76 -21.06 -6.84
CA GLU A 234 11.80 -21.79 -7.56
C GLU A 234 13.23 -21.42 -7.14
N LYS A 235 13.50 -20.13 -6.92
CA LYS A 235 14.87 -19.66 -6.69
C LYS A 235 15.30 -19.71 -5.24
N ARG A 236 14.36 -19.68 -4.27
CA ARG A 236 14.70 -19.56 -2.85
C ARG A 236 14.00 -20.58 -1.97
N LEU A 237 12.69 -20.75 -2.08
CA LEU A 237 11.94 -21.62 -1.17
C LEU A 237 12.22 -23.11 -1.46
N ILE A 238 12.05 -23.55 -2.71
CA ILE A 238 12.26 -24.94 -3.13
C ILE A 238 13.70 -25.39 -2.83
N PRO A 239 14.77 -24.68 -3.24
CA PRO A 239 16.14 -25.11 -2.97
C PRO A 239 16.44 -25.25 -1.47
N ARG A 240 15.95 -24.31 -0.65
CA ARG A 240 16.16 -24.35 0.81
C ARG A 240 15.37 -25.48 1.46
N ALA A 241 14.13 -25.70 1.03
CA ALA A 241 13.32 -26.80 1.52
C ALA A 241 13.92 -28.17 1.16
N SER A 242 14.52 -28.33 -0.03
CA SER A 242 15.23 -29.57 -0.38
C SER A 242 16.38 -29.87 0.57
N VAL A 243 17.12 -28.85 1.01
CA VAL A 243 18.18 -29.00 2.02
C VAL A 243 17.59 -29.42 3.37
N VAL A 244 16.49 -28.79 3.81
CA VAL A 244 15.80 -29.16 5.06
C VAL A 244 15.29 -30.59 5.01
N SER A 245 14.67 -31.00 3.90
CA SER A 245 14.17 -32.37 3.69
C SER A 245 15.30 -33.40 3.64
N TYR A 246 16.44 -33.05 3.05
CA TYR A 246 17.63 -33.89 3.05
C TYR A 246 18.22 -34.07 4.45
N ILE A 247 18.34 -32.98 5.22
CA ILE A 247 18.79 -33.02 6.61
C ILE A 247 17.80 -33.83 7.47
N LYS A 248 16.49 -33.63 7.27
CA LYS A 248 15.41 -34.42 7.90
C LYS A 248 15.59 -35.91 7.66
N GLY A 249 15.81 -36.32 6.41
CA GLY A 249 15.99 -37.72 6.05
C GLY A 249 17.17 -38.36 6.79
N ARG A 250 18.24 -37.59 7.06
CA ARG A 250 19.41 -38.07 7.82
C ARG A 250 19.22 -38.04 9.34
N MET A 251 18.50 -37.05 9.88
CA MET A 251 18.26 -36.94 11.33
C MET A 251 17.15 -37.89 11.81
N LEU A 252 16.12 -38.15 11.01
CA LEU A 252 15.10 -39.17 11.32
C LEU A 252 15.68 -40.58 11.35
N ALA A 253 16.73 -40.84 10.55
CA ALA A 253 17.52 -42.07 10.64
C ALA A 253 18.36 -42.17 11.95
N SER A 254 18.38 -41.11 12.78
CA SER A 254 19.24 -40.99 13.98
C SER A 254 18.46 -40.58 15.25
N SER A 255 17.15 -40.85 15.33
CA SER A 255 16.23 -40.66 16.49
C SER A 255 15.60 -39.26 16.74
N GLY A 256 14.25 -39.26 16.79
CA GLY A 256 13.42 -38.63 17.84
C GLY A 256 13.09 -37.14 17.87
N ALA A 257 13.87 -36.23 17.29
CA ALA A 257 13.73 -34.79 17.58
C ALA A 257 13.30 -33.94 16.36
N TRP A 258 12.00 -33.89 16.04
CA TRP A 258 11.52 -33.14 14.84
C TRP A 258 10.62 -31.92 15.13
N ILE A 259 9.93 -31.86 16.26
CA ILE A 259 8.95 -30.79 16.56
C ILE A 259 9.63 -29.42 16.75
N SER A 260 10.91 -29.37 17.14
CA SER A 260 11.64 -28.11 17.39
C SER A 260 12.14 -27.40 16.11
N CYS A 261 12.35 -28.10 14.99
CA CYS A 261 12.97 -27.52 13.78
C CYS A 261 12.03 -26.67 12.91
N GLN A 262 10.70 -26.80 13.07
CA GLN A 262 9.73 -26.03 12.28
C GLN A 262 9.82 -24.52 12.56
N ASN A 263 10.26 -24.12 13.75
CA ASN A 263 10.34 -22.71 14.16
C ASN A 263 11.67 -22.02 13.80
N THR A 264 12.76 -22.78 13.57
CA THR A 264 14.11 -22.20 13.42
C THR A 264 14.47 -21.85 11.97
N PHE A 265 13.90 -22.55 10.98
CA PHE A 265 14.27 -22.35 9.56
C PHE A 265 13.64 -21.11 8.91
N CYS A 266 12.59 -20.55 9.50
CA CYS A 266 11.91 -19.37 8.96
C CYS A 266 12.60 -18.04 9.31
N CYS A 267 13.56 -18.03 10.23
CA CYS A 267 14.10 -16.80 10.82
C CYS A 267 15.42 -16.28 10.20
N ASN A 268 15.97 -16.90 9.14
CA ASN A 268 17.21 -16.44 8.45
C ASN A 268 17.13 -16.39 6.91
#